data_AF-A0A0N4U9D1-F1
#
_entry.id   AF-A0A0N4U9D1-F1
#
_cell.length_a   1.000
_cell.length_b   1.000
_cell.length_c   1.000
_cell.angle_alpha   90.00
_cell.angle_beta   90.00
_cell.angle_gamma   90.00
#
_symmetry.space_group_name_H-M   'P 1'
#
loop_
_entity.id
_entity.type
_entity.pdbx_description
1 polymer ?
#
loop_
_entity_poly.entity_id
_entity_poly.type
_entity_poly.pdbx_seq_one_letter_code
_entity_poly.pdbx_strand_id
1 'polypeptide(L)'
;MMEVTKNKYKIPEGLRPLLESLAREILRTQPSDLIDFSQLYFSELQDHRCSNNHADIINDPTLYERFRNSLHAKYRESLFTNKNDRLQDPMNMAATKIQAAFRGHVVMSSILSRLISYYKMIEYIRVKTQHF
;
A
#
# COMPACT_ATOMS: atom_id res chain seq x y z
N MET A 1 14.66 -46.39 34.84
CA MET A 1 15.21 -46.13 33.49
C MET A 1 14.14 -45.38 32.71
N MET A 2 14.26 -44.06 32.54
CA MET A 2 13.34 -43.27 31.71
C MET A 2 13.94 -43.13 30.32
N GLU A 3 13.51 -43.99 29.40
CA GLU A 3 13.88 -43.93 27.99
C GLU A 3 13.06 -42.82 27.34
N VAL A 4 13.71 -41.68 27.11
CA VAL A 4 13.12 -40.52 26.43
C VAL A 4 12.82 -40.94 24.99
N THR A 5 11.55 -41.06 24.64
CA THR A 5 11.00 -41.42 23.32
C THR A 5 11.24 -40.32 22.28
N LYS A 6 12.49 -39.92 22.09
CA LYS A 6 12.93 -38.66 21.46
C LYS A 6 12.75 -38.60 19.94
N ASN A 7 12.05 -39.53 19.27
CA ASN A 7 12.03 -39.54 17.79
C ASN A 7 10.77 -40.16 17.12
N LYS A 8 9.59 -40.20 17.77
CA LYS A 8 8.40 -40.77 17.11
C LYS A 8 7.89 -39.92 15.92
N TYR A 9 8.17 -38.62 15.91
CA TYR A 9 7.69 -37.71 14.88
C TYR A 9 8.87 -37.13 14.09
N LYS A 10 9.01 -37.56 12.83
CA LYS A 10 9.93 -36.93 11.88
C LYS A 10 9.28 -35.65 11.36
N ILE A 11 9.96 -34.53 11.54
CA ILE A 11 9.54 -33.23 11.00
C ILE A 11 9.88 -33.22 9.50
N PRO A 12 8.92 -32.89 8.61
CA PRO A 12 9.22 -32.76 7.19
C PRO A 12 10.31 -31.72 6.92
N GLU A 13 11.23 -32.05 6.02
CA GLU A 13 12.22 -31.11 5.52
C GLU A 13 11.49 -29.89 4.89
N GLY A 14 11.98 -28.68 5.19
CA GLY A 14 11.36 -27.43 4.73
C GLY A 14 10.22 -26.88 5.59
N LEU A 15 9.65 -27.66 6.53
CA LEU A 15 8.57 -27.15 7.39
C LEU A 15 9.03 -26.00 8.31
N ARG A 16 10.24 -26.10 8.88
CA ARG A 16 10.79 -25.05 9.74
C ARG A 16 10.98 -23.73 8.98
N PRO A 17 11.71 -23.68 7.85
CA PRO A 17 11.80 -22.47 7.03
C PRO A 17 10.45 -21.88 6.64
N LEU A 18 9.48 -22.72 6.27
CA LEU A 18 8.13 -22.29 5.87
C LEU A 18 7.38 -21.55 6.99
N LEU A 19 7.40 -22.11 8.21
CA LEU A 19 6.74 -21.47 9.34
C LEU A 19 7.50 -20.24 9.82
N GLU A 20 8.83 -20.24 9.73
CA GLU A 20 9.64 -19.07 10.04
C GLU A 20 9.36 -17.92 9.06
N SER A 21 9.26 -18.20 7.77
CA SER A 21 8.97 -17.19 6.76
C SER A 21 7.54 -16.63 6.88
N LEU A 22 6.56 -17.47 7.23
CA LEU A 22 5.20 -17.02 7.57
C LEU A 22 5.23 -16.10 8.80
N ALA A 23 5.92 -16.51 9.88
CA ALA A 23 6.02 -15.72 11.10
C ALA A 23 6.68 -14.35 10.87
N ARG A 24 7.75 -14.31 10.06
CA ARG A 24 8.41 -13.06 9.64
C ARG A 24 7.43 -12.12 8.93
N GLU A 25 6.63 -12.64 8.01
CA GLU A 25 5.67 -11.82 7.26
C GLU A 25 4.48 -11.35 8.10
N ILE A 26 4.04 -12.14 9.08
CA ILE A 26 3.02 -11.72 10.07
C ILE A 26 3.54 -10.57 10.91
N LEU A 27 4.76 -10.70 11.47
CA LEU A 27 5.36 -9.66 12.31
C LEU A 27 5.59 -8.36 11.53
N ARG A 28 5.89 -8.47 10.23
CA ARG A 28 6.12 -7.33 9.35
C ARG A 28 4.82 -6.63 8.93
N THR A 29 3.78 -7.40 8.64
CA THR A 29 2.51 -6.87 8.12
C THR A 29 1.56 -6.44 9.23
N GLN A 30 1.66 -7.05 10.41
CA GLN A 30 0.74 -6.91 11.54
C GLN A 30 -0.73 -7.01 11.11
N PRO A 31 -1.16 -8.13 10.50
CA PRO A 31 -2.52 -8.27 10.03
C PRO A 31 -3.51 -8.36 11.20
N SER A 32 -4.69 -7.78 11.04
CA SER A 32 -5.78 -7.88 12.03
C SER A 32 -6.42 -9.27 12.08
N ASP A 33 -6.45 -9.98 10.95
CA ASP A 33 -6.92 -11.36 10.82
C ASP A 33 -5.75 -12.24 10.39
N LEU A 34 -5.32 -13.11 11.31
CA LEU A 34 -4.18 -14.00 11.09
C LEU A 34 -4.52 -15.15 10.13
N ILE A 35 -5.75 -15.65 10.16
CA ILE A 35 -6.17 -16.80 9.37
C ILE A 35 -6.30 -16.39 7.91
N ASP A 36 -6.96 -15.28 7.64
CA ASP A 36 -7.09 -14.72 6.28
C ASP A 36 -5.72 -14.39 5.68
N PHE A 37 -4.84 -13.75 6.47
CA PHE A 37 -3.47 -13.48 6.03
C PHE A 37 -2.68 -14.77 5.73
N SER A 38 -2.83 -15.81 6.55
CA SER A 38 -2.15 -17.08 6.33
C SER A 38 -2.64 -17.79 5.06
N GLN A 39 -3.95 -17.75 4.78
CA GLN A 39 -4.52 -18.29 3.55
C GLN A 39 -3.97 -17.56 2.31
N LEU A 40 -3.92 -16.23 2.37
CA LEU A 40 -3.33 -15.43 1.31
C LEU A 40 -1.84 -15.73 1.11
N TYR A 41 -1.08 -15.82 2.22
CA TYR A 41 0.34 -16.16 2.20
C TYR A 41 0.61 -17.49 1.49
N PHE A 42 -0.10 -18.56 1.87
CA PHE A 42 0.12 -19.89 1.28
C PHE A 42 -0.34 -19.97 -0.18
N SER A 43 -1.45 -19.33 -0.53
CA SER A 43 -1.93 -19.25 -1.92
C SER A 43 -0.90 -18.55 -2.81
N GLU A 44 -0.42 -17.38 -2.38
CA GLU A 44 0.59 -16.61 -3.11
C GLU A 44 1.91 -17.38 -3.26
N LEU A 45 2.32 -18.09 -2.20
CA LEU A 45 3.54 -18.88 -2.21
C LEU A 45 3.41 -20.04 -3.20
N GLN A 46 2.25 -20.69 -3.25
CA GLN A 46 1.98 -21.77 -4.18
C GLN A 46 2.01 -21.29 -5.64
N ASP A 47 1.39 -20.14 -5.93
CA ASP A 47 1.40 -19.53 -7.26
C ASP A 47 2.84 -19.23 -7.74
N HIS A 48 3.66 -18.67 -6.84
CA HIS A 48 5.08 -18.40 -7.13
C HIS A 48 5.87 -19.69 -7.34
N ARG A 49 5.63 -20.74 -6.56
CA ARG A 49 6.29 -22.04 -6.75
C ARG A 49 5.92 -22.65 -8.09
N CYS A 50 4.64 -22.68 -8.45
CA CYS A 50 4.18 -23.19 -9.74
C CYS A 50 4.78 -22.39 -10.91
N SER A 51 4.83 -21.06 -10.80
CA SER A 51 5.40 -20.18 -11.84
C SER A 51 6.91 -20.32 -12.03
N ASN A 52 7.64 -20.79 -11.01
CA ASN A 52 9.09 -20.96 -11.04
C ASN A 52 9.51 -22.44 -11.06
N ASN A 53 8.73 -23.30 -11.72
CA ASN A 53 9.04 -24.74 -11.87
C ASN A 53 9.30 -25.46 -10.53
N HIS A 54 8.49 -25.18 -9.52
CA HIS A 54 8.57 -25.73 -8.17
C HIS A 54 9.87 -25.39 -7.41
N ALA A 55 10.55 -24.30 -7.77
CA ALA A 55 11.71 -23.80 -7.06
C ALA A 55 11.44 -23.52 -5.57
N ASP A 56 12.52 -23.51 -4.79
CA ASP A 56 12.49 -23.16 -3.37
C ASP A 56 12.50 -21.64 -3.18
N ILE A 57 11.30 -21.06 -3.19
CA ILE A 57 11.09 -19.60 -3.07
C ILE A 57 11.60 -19.05 -1.74
N ILE A 58 11.58 -19.83 -0.66
CA ILE A 58 11.91 -19.34 0.70
C ILE A 58 13.42 -19.15 0.86
N ASN A 59 14.20 -20.05 0.27
CA ASN A 59 15.66 -20.03 0.42
C ASN A 59 16.37 -19.18 -0.65
N ASP A 60 15.70 -18.83 -1.76
CA ASP A 60 16.23 -17.91 -2.78
C ASP A 60 15.84 -16.45 -2.48
N PRO A 61 16.79 -15.56 -2.15
CA PRO A 61 16.49 -14.16 -1.82
C PRO A 61 15.78 -13.38 -2.93
N THR A 62 16.09 -13.66 -4.20
CA THR A 62 15.51 -12.93 -5.34
C THR A 62 14.06 -13.35 -5.56
N LEU A 63 13.78 -14.65 -5.48
CA LEU A 63 12.42 -15.17 -5.61
C LEU A 63 11.56 -14.78 -4.41
N TYR A 64 12.13 -14.82 -3.20
CA TYR A 64 11.46 -14.40 -1.98
C TYR A 64 11.03 -12.93 -2.05
N GLU A 65 11.89 -12.02 -2.51
CA GLU A 65 11.54 -10.61 -2.66
C GLU A 65 10.39 -10.38 -3.65
N ARG A 66 10.35 -11.14 -4.76
CA ARG A 66 9.23 -11.07 -5.72
C ARG A 66 7.93 -11.53 -5.09
N PHE A 67 7.95 -12.69 -4.43
CA PHE A 67 6.81 -13.24 -3.69
C PHE A 67 6.30 -12.24 -2.64
N ARG A 68 7.23 -11.71 -1.84
CA ARG A 68 6.96 -10.75 -0.76
C ARG A 68 6.26 -9.50 -1.27
N ASN A 69 6.72 -8.94 -2.39
CA ASN A 69 6.08 -7.77 -3.00
C ASN A 69 4.66 -8.07 -3.50
N SER A 70 4.46 -9.23 -4.13
CA SER A 70 3.14 -9.66 -4.62
C SER A 70 2.15 -9.88 -3.47
N LEU A 71 2.59 -10.59 -2.42
CA LEU A 71 1.82 -10.82 -1.20
C LEU A 71 1.34 -9.51 -0.58
N HIS A 72 2.23 -8.52 -0.46
CA HIS A 72 1.91 -7.20 0.12
C HIS A 72 0.98 -6.38 -0.76
N ALA A 73 1.08 -6.51 -2.08
CA ALA A 73 0.13 -5.88 -3.00
C ALA A 73 -1.28 -6.45 -2.82
N LYS A 74 -1.43 -7.78 -2.86
CA LYS A 74 -2.72 -8.46 -2.69
C LYS A 74 -3.33 -8.23 -1.31
N TYR A 75 -2.52 -8.23 -0.24
CA TYR A 75 -3.01 -7.95 1.11
C TYR A 75 -3.55 -6.52 1.24
N ARG A 76 -2.86 -5.53 0.66
CA ARG A 76 -3.38 -4.15 0.64
C ARG A 76 -4.69 -4.07 -0.14
N GLU A 77 -4.76 -4.73 -1.29
CA GLU A 77 -5.97 -4.79 -2.09
C GLU A 77 -7.15 -5.41 -1.33
N SER A 78 -6.94 -6.53 -0.62
CA SER A 78 -8.02 -7.16 0.17
C SER A 78 -8.52 -6.24 1.30
N LEU A 79 -7.62 -5.46 1.92
CA LEU A 79 -7.99 -4.43 2.89
C LEU A 79 -8.82 -3.30 2.28
N PHE A 80 -8.54 -2.91 1.04
CA PHE A 80 -9.32 -1.92 0.32
C PHE A 80 -10.66 -2.49 -0.13
N THR A 81 -10.71 -3.70 -0.68
CA THR A 81 -11.96 -4.33 -1.15
C THR A 81 -12.98 -4.47 -0.01
N ASN A 82 -12.55 -4.86 1.19
CA ASN A 82 -13.43 -4.86 2.37
C ASN A 82 -13.82 -3.46 2.86
N LYS A 83 -13.05 -2.41 2.55
CA LYS A 83 -13.39 -1.00 2.86
C LYS A 83 -14.07 -0.25 1.72
N ASN A 84 -14.13 -0.84 0.53
CA ASN A 84 -14.56 -0.17 -0.70
C ASN A 84 -16.06 0.12 -0.72
N ASP A 85 -16.86 -0.54 0.13
CA ASP A 85 -18.25 -0.14 0.32
C ASP A 85 -18.37 1.31 0.86
N ARG A 86 -17.35 1.79 1.59
CA ARG A 86 -17.26 3.19 2.02
C ARG A 86 -16.56 4.07 1.00
N LEU A 87 -15.46 3.64 0.37
CA LEU A 87 -14.70 4.51 -0.55
C LEU A 87 -15.34 4.67 -1.93
N GLN A 88 -16.17 3.72 -2.36
CA GLN A 88 -16.97 3.81 -3.58
C GLN A 88 -18.39 4.34 -3.32
N ASP A 89 -18.73 4.69 -2.07
CA ASP A 89 -19.99 5.39 -1.78
C ASP A 89 -20.05 6.65 -2.66
N PRO A 90 -21.10 6.82 -3.49
CA PRO A 90 -21.27 8.01 -4.32
C PRO A 90 -21.08 9.31 -3.54
N MET A 91 -21.38 9.32 -2.23
CA MET A 91 -21.16 10.45 -1.34
C MET A 91 -19.67 10.79 -1.15
N ASN A 92 -18.80 9.78 -0.99
CA ASN A 92 -17.36 10.00 -0.82
C ASN A 92 -16.67 10.38 -2.13
N MET A 93 -17.13 9.84 -3.26
CA MET A 93 -16.69 10.30 -4.58
C MET A 93 -17.08 11.76 -4.84
N ALA A 94 -18.32 12.13 -4.51
CA ALA A 94 -18.79 13.52 -4.62
C ALA A 94 -18.00 14.44 -3.69
N ALA A 95 -17.78 14.04 -2.42
CA ALA A 95 -16.99 14.80 -1.47
C ALA A 95 -15.55 15.00 -1.97
N THR A 96 -14.90 13.95 -2.50
CA THR A 96 -13.55 14.06 -3.07
C THR A 96 -13.51 15.03 -4.25
N LYS A 97 -14.48 14.97 -5.16
CA LYS A 97 -14.59 15.90 -6.30
C LYS A 97 -14.78 17.34 -5.82
N ILE A 98 -15.68 17.58 -4.85
CA ILE A 98 -15.92 18.91 -4.27
C ILE A 98 -14.66 19.43 -3.57
N GLN A 99 -13.99 18.60 -2.76
CA GLN A 99 -12.77 18.98 -2.06
C GLN A 99 -11.64 19.31 -3.02
N ALA A 100 -11.44 18.51 -4.07
CA ALA A 100 -10.43 18.76 -5.09
C ALA A 100 -10.71 20.07 -5.85
N ALA A 101 -11.96 20.28 -6.27
CA ALA A 101 -12.38 21.51 -6.94
C ALA A 101 -12.24 22.75 -6.04
N PHE A 102 -12.65 22.66 -4.77
CA PHE A 102 -12.54 23.77 -3.82
C PHE A 102 -11.08 24.12 -3.52
N ARG A 103 -10.22 23.12 -3.29
CA ARG A 103 -8.77 23.34 -3.12
C ARG A 103 -8.18 24.05 -4.35
N GLY A 104 -8.54 23.61 -5.56
CA GLY A 104 -8.15 24.27 -6.81
C GLY A 104 -8.65 25.71 -6.89
N HIS A 105 -9.91 25.97 -6.57
CA HIS A 105 -10.49 27.33 -6.53
C HIS A 105 -9.75 28.24 -5.55
N VAL A 106 -9.43 27.77 -4.34
CA VAL A 106 -8.68 28.55 -3.34
C VAL A 106 -7.31 28.93 -3.88
N VAL A 107 -6.59 27.99 -4.52
CA VAL A 107 -5.29 28.26 -5.15
C VAL A 107 -5.43 29.28 -6.27
N MET A 108 -6.38 29.09 -7.20
CA MET A 108 -6.61 30.02 -8.33
C MET A 108 -7.02 31.41 -7.86
N SER A 109 -7.87 31.50 -6.84
CA SER A 109 -8.30 32.78 -6.24
C SER A 109 -7.12 33.55 -5.65
N SER A 110 -6.19 32.85 -4.99
CA SER A 110 -4.97 33.47 -4.46
C SER A 110 -4.06 34.01 -5.56
N ILE A 111 -3.93 33.29 -6.68
CA ILE A 111 -3.13 33.70 -7.84
C ILE A 111 -3.78 34.91 -8.53
N LEU A 112 -5.10 34.86 -8.74
CA LEU A 112 -5.85 35.94 -9.37
C LEU A 112 -5.79 37.23 -8.55
N SER A 113 -5.93 37.12 -7.23
CA SER A 113 -5.81 38.27 -6.32
C SER A 113 -4.43 38.94 -6.43
N ARG A 114 -3.36 38.14 -6.49
CA ARG A 114 -1.98 38.65 -6.72
C ARG A 114 -1.82 39.33 -8.06
N LEU A 115 -2.36 38.76 -9.14
CA LEU A 115 -2.31 39.35 -10.48
C LEU A 115 -3.06 40.69 -10.54
N ILE A 116 -4.28 40.75 -10.00
CA ILE A 116 -5.07 41.99 -9.96
C ILE A 116 -4.32 43.08 -9.19
N SER A 117 -3.70 42.73 -8.05
CA SER A 117 -2.90 43.68 -7.26
C SER A 117 -1.70 44.22 -8.06
N TYR A 118 -1.00 43.35 -8.78
CA TYR A 118 0.14 43.72 -9.63
C TYR A 118 -0.26 44.69 -10.76
N TYR A 119 -1.34 44.40 -11.50
CA TYR A 119 -1.82 45.27 -12.57
C TYR A 119 -2.29 46.65 -12.04
N LYS A 120 -2.96 46.69 -10.89
CA LYS A 120 -3.34 47.95 -10.24
C LYS A 120 -2.12 48.79 -9.85
N MET A 121 -1.04 48.15 -9.39
CA MET A 121 0.22 48.82 -9.06
C MET A 121 0.87 49.44 -10.29
N ILE A 122 0.92 48.71 -11.41
CA ILE A 122 1.48 49.21 -12.67
C ILE A 122 0.70 50.44 -13.17
N GLU A 123 -0.64 50.37 -13.18
CA GLU A 123 -1.46 51.50 -13.63
C GLU A 123 -1.33 52.72 -12.70
N TYR A 124 -1.20 52.50 -11.38
CA TYR A 124 -0.91 53.59 -10.43
C TYR A 124 0.42 54.28 -10.74
N ILE A 125 1.48 53.51 -10.98
CA ILE A 125 2.79 54.05 -11.35
C ILE A 125 2.71 54.80 -12.67
N ARG A 126 2.06 54.23 -13.69
CA ARG A 126 1.89 54.85 -15.02
C ARG A 126 1.20 56.22 -14.93
N VAL A 127 0.08 56.31 -14.22
CA VAL A 127 -0.67 57.58 -14.04
C VAL A 127 0.17 58.59 -13.27
N LYS A 128 0.89 58.15 -12.23
CA LYS A 128 1.70 59.05 -11.41
C LYS A 128 2.92 59.58 -12.16
N THR A 129 3.58 58.77 -12.99
CA THR A 129 4.75 59.18 -13.79
C THR A 129 4.40 60.13 -14.93
N GLN A 130 3.18 60.08 -15.50
CA GLN A 130 2.74 61.04 -16.54
C GLN A 130 2.54 62.48 -16.02
N HIS A 131 2.51 62.67 -14.70
CA HIS A 131 2.33 63.98 -14.05
C HIS A 131 3.63 64.56 -13.47
N PHE A 132 4.79 63.98 -13.77
CA PHE A 132 6.12 64.54 -13.48
C PHE A 132 6.83 64.92 -14.78
#